data_AF-A0A839DYV1-F1
#
_entry.id   AF-A0A839DYV1-F1
#
_cell.length_a   1.000
_cell.length_b   1.000
_cell.length_c   1.000
_cell.angle_alpha   90.00
_cell.angle_beta   90.00
_cell.angle_gamma   90.00
#
_symmetry.space_group_name_H-M   'P 1'
#
loop_
_entity.id
_entity.type
_entity.pdbx_description
1 polymer ?
#
loop_
_entity_poly.entity_id
_entity_poly.type
_entity_poly.pdbx_seq_one_letter_code
_entity_poly.pdbx_strand_id
1 'polypeptide(L)'
;MPEHMRAVPFELHGYGGLLDRNAGHFEMIRNHAAETAFDTSGFTGVIVTLIPVVEGVAELCGETLRIARERLVNVREKLAETADDHEERERQLGEMIRRIQDELDGMKV
;
A
#
# COMPACT_ATOMS: atom_id res chain seq x y z
N MET A 1 25.46 -14.65 -0.01
CA MET A 1 25.67 -13.19 0.06
C MET A 1 24.40 -12.56 -0.50
N PRO A 2 23.50 -12.01 0.33
CA PRO A 2 22.31 -11.35 -0.18
C PRO A 2 22.74 -10.09 -0.91
N GLU A 3 22.30 -9.96 -2.17
CA GLU A 3 22.57 -8.81 -3.02
C GLU A 3 22.10 -7.54 -2.30
N HIS A 4 22.98 -6.54 -2.23
CA HIS A 4 22.65 -5.24 -1.65
C HIS A 4 21.59 -4.57 -2.52
N MET A 5 20.32 -4.80 -2.19
CA MET A 5 19.20 -4.02 -2.66
C MET A 5 19.41 -2.59 -2.15
N ARG A 6 20.05 -1.75 -2.96
CA ARG A 6 20.11 -0.29 -2.74
C ARG A 6 18.66 0.17 -2.79
N ALA A 7 18.03 0.33 -1.63
CA ALA A 7 16.71 0.92 -1.53
C ALA A 7 16.84 2.39 -1.94
N VAL A 8 16.58 2.70 -3.20
CA VAL A 8 16.52 4.09 -3.67
C VAL A 8 15.17 4.65 -3.18
N PRO A 9 15.14 5.70 -2.33
CA PRO A 9 13.90 6.24 -1.78
C PRO A 9 12.83 6.56 -2.83
N PHE A 10 13.27 7.00 -4.02
CA PHE A 10 12.43 7.23 -5.19
C PHE A 10 11.73 5.97 -5.71
N GLU A 11 12.42 4.83 -5.74
CA GLU A 11 11.83 3.56 -6.19
C GLU A 11 10.80 3.05 -5.18
N LEU A 12 11.05 3.22 -3.88
CA LEU A 12 10.09 2.88 -2.81
C LEU A 12 8.81 3.70 -2.94
N HIS A 13 8.91 4.99 -3.24
CA HIS A 13 7.77 5.85 -3.55
C HIS A 13 7.01 5.39 -4.81
N GLY A 14 7.73 5.01 -5.86
CA GLY A 14 7.15 4.46 -7.09
C GLY A 14 6.33 3.19 -6.84
N TYR A 15 6.87 2.26 -6.03
CA TYR A 15 6.13 1.07 -5.59
C TYR A 15 4.92 1.44 -4.74
N GLY A 16 5.04 2.43 -3.85
CA GLY A 16 3.91 2.95 -3.08
C GLY A 16 2.74 3.41 -3.97
N GLY A 17 3.03 4.12 -5.06
CA GLY A 17 2.00 4.54 -6.04
C GLY A 17 1.34 3.36 -6.78
N LEU A 18 2.07 2.28 -7.05
CA LEU A 18 1.50 1.06 -7.63
C LEU A 18 0.55 0.36 -6.65
N LEU A 19 0.92 0.28 -5.38
CA LEU A 19 0.08 -0.30 -4.33
C LEU A 19 -1.21 0.50 -4.14
N ASP A 20 -1.14 1.82 -4.20
CA ASP A 20 -2.30 2.72 -4.09
C ASP A 20 -3.29 2.51 -5.25
N ARG A 21 -2.78 2.40 -6.48
CA ARG A 21 -3.61 2.06 -7.66
C ARG A 21 -4.28 0.70 -7.52
N ASN A 22 -3.54 -0.32 -7.09
CA ASN A 22 -4.09 -1.66 -6.89
C ASN A 22 -5.13 -1.70 -5.76
N ALA A 23 -4.92 -0.94 -4.69
CA ALA A 23 -5.91 -0.76 -3.63
C ALA A 23 -7.22 -0.17 -4.18
N GLY A 24 -7.13 0.85 -5.04
CA GLY A 24 -8.28 1.42 -5.74
C GLY A 24 -9.01 0.42 -6.65
N HIS A 25 -8.29 -0.48 -7.32
CA HIS A 25 -8.91 -1.52 -8.15
C HIS A 25 -9.75 -2.51 -7.33
N PHE A 26 -9.32 -2.90 -6.12
CA PHE A 26 -10.13 -3.77 -5.27
C PHE A 26 -11.44 -3.11 -4.84
N GLU A 27 -11.43 -1.80 -4.59
CA GLU A 27 -12.64 -1.05 -4.27
C GLU A 27 -13.59 -0.95 -5.46
N MET A 28 -13.06 -0.69 -6.66
CA MET A 28 -13.86 -0.70 -7.89
C MET A 28 -14.49 -2.08 -8.16
N ILE A 29 -13.73 -3.16 -8.00
CA ILE A 29 -14.24 -4.53 -8.15
C ILE A 29 -15.36 -4.81 -7.14
N ARG A 30 -15.18 -4.40 -5.87
CA ARG A 30 -16.20 -4.57 -4.84
C ARG A 30 -17.51 -3.88 -5.22
N ASN A 31 -17.43 -2.61 -5.65
CA ASN A 31 -18.61 -1.84 -6.02
C ASN A 31 -19.30 -2.45 -7.25
N HIS A 32 -18.53 -2.83 -8.26
CA HIS A 32 -19.08 -3.49 -9.44
C HIS A 32 -19.76 -4.82 -9.10
N ALA A 33 -19.13 -5.66 -8.27
CA ALA A 33 -19.71 -6.94 -7.85
C ALA A 33 -21.01 -6.76 -7.06
N ALA A 34 -21.10 -5.73 -6.21
CA ALA A 34 -22.33 -5.38 -5.49
C ALA A 34 -23.47 -4.98 -6.45
N GLU A 35 -23.15 -4.24 -7.51
CA GLU A 35 -24.14 -3.77 -8.49
C GLU A 35 -24.57 -4.84 -9.49
N THR A 36 -23.71 -5.81 -9.82
CA THR A 36 -23.99 -6.78 -10.89
C THR A 36 -24.08 -8.22 -10.43
N ALA A 37 -23.13 -8.69 -9.62
CA ALA A 37 -23.00 -10.11 -9.29
C ALA A 37 -23.90 -10.54 -8.13
N PHE A 38 -24.21 -9.60 -7.23
CA PHE A 38 -25.00 -9.85 -6.03
C PHE A 38 -26.39 -9.18 -6.07
N ASP A 39 -26.81 -8.66 -7.23
CA ASP A 39 -28.13 -8.08 -7.39
C ASP A 39 -29.21 -9.18 -7.32
N THR A 40 -30.05 -9.09 -6.29
CA THR A 40 -31.18 -10.00 -6.06
C THR A 40 -32.52 -9.40 -6.48
N SER A 41 -32.54 -8.19 -7.07
CA SER A 41 -33.77 -7.47 -7.46
C SER A 41 -34.69 -8.27 -8.38
N GLY A 42 -34.14 -9.19 -9.18
CA GLY A 42 -34.87 -10.08 -10.09
C GLY A 42 -35.38 -11.38 -9.44
N PHE A 43 -35.12 -11.64 -8.16
CA PHE A 43 -35.47 -12.90 -7.52
C PHE A 43 -36.98 -12.95 -7.25
N THR A 44 -37.64 -14.03 -7.70
CA THR A 44 -39.10 -14.20 -7.54
C THR A 44 -39.47 -15.63 -7.13
N GLY A 45 -40.63 -15.78 -6.49
CA GLY A 45 -41.16 -17.08 -6.06
C GLY A 45 -40.23 -17.80 -5.08
N VAL A 46 -39.99 -19.10 -5.31
CA VAL A 46 -39.14 -19.94 -4.44
C VAL A 46 -37.70 -19.43 -4.38
N ILE A 47 -37.20 -18.76 -5.42
CA ILE A 47 -35.81 -18.29 -5.51
C ILE A 47 -35.53 -17.15 -4.50
N VAL A 48 -36.53 -16.40 -4.06
CA VAL A 48 -36.40 -15.38 -3.00
C VAL A 48 -35.82 -15.97 -1.71
N THR A 49 -36.06 -17.25 -1.44
CA THR A 49 -35.50 -17.93 -0.26
C THR A 49 -33.97 -18.03 -0.28
N LEU A 50 -33.33 -17.83 -1.43
CA LEU A 50 -31.87 -17.83 -1.59
C LEU A 50 -31.23 -16.46 -1.32
N ILE A 51 -32.01 -15.38 -1.17
CA ILE A 51 -31.48 -14.02 -0.93
C ILE A 51 -30.46 -13.99 0.22
N PRO A 52 -30.74 -14.58 1.41
CA PRO A 52 -29.78 -14.53 2.52
C PRO A 52 -28.45 -15.24 2.20
N VAL A 53 -28.47 -16.25 1.32
CA VAL A 53 -27.26 -16.96 0.89
C VAL A 53 -26.42 -16.07 -0.02
N VAL A 54 -27.07 -15.38 -0.97
CA VAL A 54 -26.39 -14.43 -1.87
C VAL A 54 -25.82 -13.26 -1.08
N GLU A 55 -26.57 -12.71 -0.13
CA GLU A 55 -26.11 -11.65 0.77
C GLU A 55 -24.88 -12.09 1.59
N GLY A 56 -24.89 -13.31 2.14
CA GLY A 56 -23.74 -13.84 2.88
C GLY A 56 -22.49 -14.02 2.01
N VAL A 57 -22.64 -14.48 0.76
CA VAL A 57 -21.52 -14.57 -0.19
C VAL A 57 -21.01 -13.17 -0.57
N ALA A 58 -21.92 -12.22 -0.79
CA ALA A 58 -21.58 -10.84 -1.10
C ALA A 58 -20.76 -10.19 0.02
N GLU A 59 -21.18 -10.41 1.28
CA GLU A 59 -20.47 -9.92 2.46
C GLU A 59 -19.07 -10.53 2.57
N LEU A 60 -18.94 -11.85 2.41
CA LEU A 60 -17.64 -12.54 2.46
C LEU A 60 -16.68 -12.05 1.37
N CYS A 61 -17.17 -11.88 0.14
CA CYS A 61 -16.39 -11.32 -0.96
C CYS A 61 -15.99 -9.87 -0.68
N GLY A 62 -16.94 -9.03 -0.23
CA GLY A 62 -16.68 -7.63 0.10
C GLY A 62 -15.64 -7.47 1.20
N GLU A 63 -15.72 -8.30 2.24
CA GLU A 63 -14.78 -8.33 3.35
C GLU A 63 -13.39 -8.78 2.91
N THR A 64 -13.30 -9.80 2.07
CA THR A 64 -12.03 -10.27 1.51
C THR A 64 -11.33 -9.17 0.70
N LEU A 65 -12.08 -8.45 -0.15
CA LEU A 65 -11.57 -7.33 -0.93
C LEU A 65 -11.15 -6.16 -0.05
N ARG A 66 -11.88 -5.88 1.03
CA ARG A 66 -11.52 -4.86 2.03
C ARG A 66 -10.19 -5.19 2.71
N ILE A 67 -10.04 -6.43 3.19
CA ILE A 67 -8.80 -6.91 3.82
C ILE A 67 -7.62 -6.82 2.84
N ALA A 68 -7.82 -7.21 1.58
CA ALA A 68 -6.79 -7.10 0.55
C ALA A 68 -6.34 -5.66 0.35
N ARG A 69 -7.29 -4.72 0.25
CA ARG A 69 -7.02 -3.28 0.15
C ARG A 69 -6.20 -2.77 1.34
N GLU A 70 -6.62 -3.09 2.57
CA GLU A 70 -5.93 -2.66 3.79
C GLU A 70 -4.49 -3.17 3.86
N ARG A 71 -4.24 -4.41 3.43
CA ARG A 71 -2.87 -4.94 3.36
C ARG A 71 -2.00 -4.16 2.39
N LEU A 72 -2.52 -3.79 1.22
CA LEU A 72 -1.76 -2.98 0.26
C LEU A 72 -1.44 -1.59 0.80
N VAL A 73 -2.42 -0.94 1.45
CA VAL A 73 -2.22 0.37 2.09
C VAL A 73 -1.16 0.28 3.20
N ASN A 74 -1.24 -0.72 4.07
CA ASN A 74 -0.23 -0.93 5.13
C ASN A 74 1.18 -1.15 4.56
N VAL A 75 1.32 -1.86 3.45
CA VAL A 75 2.63 -2.04 2.80
C VAL A 75 3.12 -0.73 2.20
N ARG A 76 2.24 0.05 1.57
CA ARG A 76 2.56 1.39 1.06
C ARG A 76 3.08 2.29 2.17
N GLU A 77 2.40 2.35 3.32
CA GLU A 77 2.80 3.19 4.46
C GLU A 77 4.18 2.81 4.97
N LYS A 78 4.46 1.50 5.11
CA LYS A 78 5.79 1.01 5.51
C LYS A 78 6.88 1.35 4.50
N LEU A 79 6.58 1.31 3.20
CA LEU A 79 7.54 1.72 2.16
C LEU A 79 7.85 3.21 2.25
N ALA A 80 6.84 4.05 2.52
CA ALA A 80 7.03 5.48 2.72
C ALA A 80 7.88 5.77 3.97
N GLU A 81 7.54 5.16 5.11
CA GLU A 81 8.32 5.26 6.34
C GLU A 81 9.79 4.85 6.11
N THR A 82 10.01 3.73 5.41
CA THR A 82 11.36 3.25 5.10
C THR A 82 12.13 4.22 4.20
N ALA A 83 11.46 4.86 3.23
CA ALA A 83 12.08 5.84 2.35
C ALA A 83 12.50 7.10 3.14
N ASP A 84 11.61 7.62 4.00
CA ASP A 84 11.88 8.77 4.86
C ASP A 84 13.07 8.49 5.80
N ASP A 85 13.10 7.29 6.37
CA ASP A 85 14.19 6.79 7.22
C ASP A 85 15.55 6.75 6.51
N HIS A 86 15.55 6.40 5.22
CA HIS A 86 16.77 6.40 4.40
C HIS A 86 17.24 7.82 4.09
N GLU A 87 16.32 8.70 3.70
CA GLU A 87 16.64 10.11 3.41
C GLU A 87 17.18 10.85 4.65
N GLU A 88 16.60 10.60 5.82
CA GLU A 88 17.07 11.16 7.08
C GLU A 88 18.48 10.67 7.43
N ARG A 89 18.76 9.37 7.27
CA ARG A 89 20.11 8.83 7.50
C ARG A 89 21.14 9.43 6.54
N GLU A 90 20.80 9.60 5.26
CA GLU A 90 21.69 10.25 4.29
C GLU A 90 21.96 11.71 4.65
N ARG A 91 20.94 12.46 5.09
CA ARG A 91 21.09 13.84 5.57
C ARG A 91 22.05 13.93 6.76
N GLN A 92 21.87 13.08 7.77
CA GLN A 92 22.73 13.03 8.96
C GLN A 92 24.18 12.66 8.61
N LEU A 93 24.39 11.71 7.69
CA LEU A 93 25.71 11.36 7.17
C LEU A 93 26.38 12.55 6.46
N GLY A 94 25.62 13.29 5.63
CA GLY A 94 26.11 14.48 4.96
C GLY A 94 26.54 15.58 5.93
N GLU A 95 25.74 15.83 6.98
CA GLU A 95 26.08 16.80 8.02
C GLU A 95 27.33 16.40 8.81
N MET A 96 27.47 15.12 9.16
CA MET A 96 28.64 14.60 9.86
C MET A 96 29.91 14.74 9.01
N ILE A 97 29.85 14.38 7.73
CA ILE A 97 31.00 14.53 6.81
C ILE A 97 31.39 15.99 6.65
N ARG A 98 30.41 16.90 6.51
CA ARG A 98 30.66 18.33 6.43
C ARG A 98 31.36 18.86 7.69
N ARG A 99 30.91 18.42 8.87
CA ARG A 99 31.53 18.78 10.14
C ARG A 99 32.98 18.32 10.24
N ILE A 100 33.26 17.09 9.80
CA ILE A 100 34.63 16.55 9.76
C ILE A 100 35.51 17.36 8.80
N GLN A 101 34.98 17.78 7.64
CA GLN A 101 35.71 18.65 6.71
C GLN A 101 36.01 20.01 7.33
N ASP A 102 35.02 20.65 7.96
CA ASP A 102 35.18 21.95 8.62
C ASP A 102 36.23 21.88 9.75
N GLU A 103 36.25 20.80 10.54
CA GLU A 103 37.26 20.57 11.58
C GLU A 103 38.66 20.34 10.99
N LEU A 104 38.77 19.55 9.92
CA LEU A 104 40.05 19.27 9.26
C LEU A 104 40.65 20.53 8.61
N ASP A 105 39.81 21.36 7.99
CA ASP A 105 40.24 22.63 7.39
C ASP A 105 40.65 23.65 8.45
N GLY A 106 39.98 23.65 9.61
CA GLY A 106 40.37 24.46 10.77
C GLY A 106 41.73 24.05 11.38
N MET A 107 42.13 22.78 11.25
CA MET A 107 43.43 22.27 11.71
C MET A 107 44.59 22.56 10.73
N LYS A 108 44.32 23.01 9.50
CA LYS A 108 45.33 23.32 8.49
C LYS A 108 45.95 24.72 8.60
N VAL A 109 45.67 25.45 9.68
CA VAL A 109 46.28 26.74 10.05
C VAL A 109 47.38 26.52 11.09
#